data_AF-A3ZN47-F1
#
_entry.id   AF-A3ZN47-F1
#
_cell.length_a   1.000
_cell.length_b   1.000
_cell.length_c   1.000
_cell.angle_alpha   90.00
_cell.angle_beta   90.00
_cell.angle_gamma   90.00
#
_symmetry.space_group_name_H-M   'P 1'
#
loop_
_entity.id
_entity.type
_entity.pdbx_description
1 polymer ?
#
loop_
_entity_poly.entity_id
_entity_poly.type
_entity_poly.pdbx_seq_one_letter_code
_entity_poly.pdbx_strand_id
1 'polypeptide(L)'
;MSNDPSNPFQSPSGDSYQDSSKTPNLPIPSRDSIDYMSAYTKFFEHPEWVNGLLLSSLATIIPIIGGLILAGYEYDNVARTLTGRGERPYSPFTFDRFGEYIMRSLWVFLYGLCCSIVIIPIFIVCMIIMGVLSSLGDGALGVIGGILGFVLYVGTILLLNFAMIPGTLRVALTNDIAQGFDFGYITDFVRKMWIEQILVVLFLTFSSIIVLNIGLLICCIGVIPAMVIAWFAMSQLMMQLYQVYVSRGGKTFDITP
;
A
#
# COMPACT_ATOMS: atom_id res chain seq x y z
N MET A 1 17.94 43.91 -1.46
CA MET A 1 18.32 42.89 -2.46
C MET A 1 17.77 43.37 -3.80
N SER A 2 18.64 43.70 -4.74
CA SER A 2 18.28 44.29 -6.03
C SER A 2 17.67 43.23 -6.95
N ASN A 3 16.47 43.50 -7.48
CA ASN A 3 15.86 42.71 -8.53
C ASN A 3 16.56 43.02 -9.86
N ASP A 4 17.72 42.40 -10.08
CA ASP A 4 18.40 42.44 -11.36
C ASP A 4 17.86 41.31 -12.26
N PRO A 5 17.10 41.63 -13.31
CA PRO A 5 16.51 40.64 -14.21
C PRO A 5 17.53 39.89 -15.08
N SER A 6 18.82 40.27 -15.00
CA SER A 6 19.90 39.59 -15.71
C SER A 6 20.66 38.57 -14.86
N ASN A 7 20.26 38.36 -13.60
CA ASN A 7 20.93 37.42 -12.70
C ASN A 7 20.55 35.96 -13.05
N PRO A 8 21.48 35.15 -13.59
CA PRO A 8 21.22 33.75 -13.91
C PRO A 8 21.03 32.86 -12.67
N PHE A 9 21.30 33.40 -11.46
CA PHE A 9 21.07 32.74 -10.18
C PHE A 9 19.83 33.27 -9.45
N GLN A 10 18.99 34.07 -10.11
CA GLN A 10 17.72 34.45 -9.55
C GLN A 10 16.85 33.20 -9.47
N SER A 11 16.50 32.79 -8.23
CA SER A 11 15.50 31.75 -8.00
C SER A 11 14.24 32.13 -8.80
N PRO A 12 13.57 31.18 -9.46
CA PRO A 12 12.29 31.46 -10.11
C PRO A 12 11.43 32.28 -9.15
N SER A 13 10.88 33.40 -9.62
CA SER A 13 9.94 34.21 -8.83
C SER A 13 8.92 33.27 -8.21
N GLY A 14 8.65 33.44 -6.90
CA GLY A 14 7.88 32.52 -6.06
C GLY A 14 6.41 32.30 -6.43
N ASP A 15 6.06 32.41 -7.71
CA ASP A 15 4.72 32.25 -8.29
C ASP A 15 4.31 30.79 -8.53
N SER A 16 5.04 29.80 -8.00
CA SER A 16 4.62 28.40 -8.13
C SER A 16 4.89 27.52 -6.92
N TYR A 17 4.92 28.07 -5.70
CA TYR A 17 4.43 27.31 -4.56
C TYR A 17 2.94 27.66 -4.40
N GLN A 18 2.10 27.10 -5.29
CA GLN A 18 0.68 27.04 -4.99
C GLN A 18 0.56 26.27 -3.69
N ASP A 19 0.23 27.00 -2.62
CA ASP A 19 -0.15 26.45 -1.33
C ASP A 19 -1.25 25.42 -1.58
N SER A 20 -0.84 24.16 -1.61
CA SER A 20 -1.70 23.03 -1.96
C SER A 20 -2.83 22.86 -0.94
N SER A 21 -2.82 23.59 0.18
CA SER A 21 -3.96 23.67 1.09
C SER A 21 -5.15 24.48 0.56
N LYS A 22 -4.97 25.30 -0.50
CA LYS A 22 -6.00 26.27 -0.96
C LYS A 22 -6.86 25.81 -2.13
N THR A 23 -6.54 24.70 -2.80
CA THR A 23 -7.37 24.15 -3.88
C THR A 23 -8.35 23.13 -3.30
N PRO A 24 -9.68 23.30 -3.44
CA PRO A 24 -10.64 22.34 -2.92
C PRO A 24 -10.35 20.93 -3.46
N ASN A 25 -10.36 19.91 -2.60
CA ASN A 25 -10.28 18.53 -3.03
C ASN A 25 -11.43 18.25 -4.00
N LEU A 26 -11.11 17.73 -5.20
CA LEU A 26 -12.15 17.30 -6.12
C LEU A 26 -12.92 16.13 -5.49
N PRO A 27 -14.22 15.96 -5.83
CA PRO A 27 -14.97 14.79 -5.42
C PRO A 27 -14.21 13.52 -5.81
N ILE A 28 -14.08 12.59 -4.86
CA ILE A 28 -13.40 11.32 -5.10
C ILE A 28 -14.10 10.63 -6.28
N PRO A 29 -13.38 10.23 -7.34
CA PRO A 29 -13.98 9.52 -8.46
C PRO A 29 -14.70 8.27 -7.96
N SER A 30 -16.02 8.21 -8.14
CA SER A 30 -16.83 7.07 -7.75
C SER A 30 -16.59 5.90 -8.71
N ARG A 31 -16.58 4.68 -8.16
CA ARG A 31 -16.41 3.47 -8.96
C ARG A 31 -17.38 2.39 -8.47
N ASP A 32 -18.03 1.68 -9.39
CA ASP A 32 -19.02 0.66 -9.04
C ASP A 32 -18.39 -0.72 -8.76
N SER A 33 -17.25 -1.00 -9.40
CA SER A 33 -16.56 -2.29 -9.33
C SER A 33 -15.04 -2.15 -9.47
N ILE A 34 -14.32 -3.19 -9.05
CA ILE A 34 -12.86 -3.28 -9.16
C ILE A 34 -12.50 -3.82 -10.55
N ASP A 35 -11.58 -3.13 -11.23
CA ASP A 35 -10.94 -3.61 -12.45
C ASP A 35 -9.53 -4.08 -12.12
N TYR A 36 -9.46 -5.40 -11.96
CA TYR A 36 -8.26 -6.12 -11.58
C TYR A 36 -7.16 -6.01 -12.63
N MET A 37 -7.50 -6.03 -13.92
CA MET A 37 -6.51 -6.01 -14.99
C MET A 37 -5.91 -4.61 -15.14
N SER A 38 -6.72 -3.56 -14.94
CA SER A 38 -6.24 -2.18 -14.98
C SER A 38 -5.15 -1.89 -13.94
N ALA A 39 -5.11 -2.65 -12.83
CA ALA A 39 -4.07 -2.49 -11.82
C ALA A 39 -2.66 -2.76 -12.37
N TYR A 40 -2.54 -3.66 -13.36
CA TYR A 40 -1.29 -3.94 -14.04
C TYR A 40 -1.12 -3.14 -15.34
N THR A 41 -2.17 -3.02 -16.16
CA THR A 41 -2.03 -2.36 -17.48
C THR A 41 -1.73 -0.87 -17.35
N LYS A 42 -2.31 -0.19 -16.35
CA LYS A 42 -2.08 1.24 -16.11
C LYS A 42 -0.61 1.59 -15.90
N PHE A 43 0.18 0.68 -15.34
CA PHE A 43 1.61 0.88 -15.20
C PHE A 43 2.27 1.13 -16.57
N PHE A 44 1.88 0.36 -17.58
CA PHE A 44 2.45 0.44 -18.92
C PHE A 44 1.84 1.54 -19.79
N GLU A 45 0.77 2.20 -19.34
CA GLU A 45 0.13 3.31 -20.05
C GLU A 45 0.93 4.63 -19.93
N HIS A 46 1.81 4.75 -18.94
CA HIS A 46 2.64 5.96 -18.76
C HIS A 46 3.75 6.02 -19.82
N PRO A 47 3.97 7.16 -20.51
CA PRO A 47 4.98 7.25 -21.57
C PRO A 47 6.40 6.94 -21.08
N GLU A 48 6.68 7.26 -19.82
CA GLU A 48 7.99 7.02 -19.18
C GLU A 48 7.99 5.80 -18.25
N TRP A 49 7.12 4.81 -18.48
CA TRP A 49 7.01 3.63 -17.61
C TRP A 49 8.34 2.90 -17.42
N VAL A 50 9.21 2.88 -18.45
CA VAL A 50 10.55 2.27 -18.37
C VAL A 50 11.42 3.00 -17.35
N ASN A 51 11.46 4.33 -17.39
CA ASN A 51 12.24 5.12 -16.46
C ASN A 51 11.71 4.97 -15.04
N GLY A 52 10.39 5.04 -14.86
CA GLY A 52 9.75 4.78 -13.57
C GLY A 52 10.10 3.40 -13.03
N LEU A 53 9.98 2.36 -13.85
CA LEU A 53 10.33 0.98 -13.47
C LEU A 53 11.80 0.86 -13.07
N LEU A 54 12.72 1.43 -13.85
CA LEU A 54 14.15 1.36 -13.58
C LEU A 54 14.53 2.10 -12.29
N LEU A 55 14.01 3.32 -12.09
CA LEU A 55 14.31 4.13 -10.90
C LEU A 55 13.69 3.53 -9.64
N SER A 56 12.43 3.06 -9.72
CA SER A 56 11.78 2.35 -8.62
C SER A 56 12.49 1.03 -8.30
N SER A 57 12.92 0.27 -9.32
CA SER A 57 13.72 -0.95 -9.13
C SER A 57 15.05 -0.64 -8.46
N LEU A 58 15.76 0.39 -8.91
CA LEU A 58 17.00 0.84 -8.31
C LEU A 58 16.82 1.25 -6.85
N ALA A 59 15.72 1.93 -6.52
CA ALA A 59 15.40 2.28 -5.14
C ALA A 59 15.25 1.02 -4.27
N THR A 60 14.56 -0.01 -4.74
CA THR A 60 14.35 -1.27 -3.97
C THR A 60 15.61 -2.07 -3.68
N ILE A 61 16.72 -1.82 -4.40
CA ILE A 61 18.02 -2.45 -4.12
C ILE A 61 18.54 -1.99 -2.75
N ILE A 62 18.18 -0.78 -2.29
CA ILE A 62 18.54 -0.28 -0.97
C ILE A 62 17.69 -1.02 0.07
N PRO A 63 18.29 -1.82 0.97
CA PRO A 63 17.54 -2.55 1.97
C PRO A 63 16.76 -1.62 2.89
N ILE A 64 15.52 -1.99 3.23
CA ILE A 64 14.60 -1.25 4.10
C ILE A 64 14.17 0.10 3.54
N ILE A 65 15.10 1.04 3.36
CA ILE A 65 14.84 2.40 2.89
C ILE A 65 14.24 2.36 1.48
N GLY A 66 14.76 1.51 0.59
CA GLY A 66 14.22 1.27 -0.75
C GLY A 66 12.73 0.94 -0.76
N GLY A 67 12.35 0.02 0.12
CA GLY A 67 10.96 -0.38 0.30
C GLY A 67 10.09 0.75 0.83
N LEU A 68 10.61 1.54 1.79
CA LEU A 68 9.89 2.70 2.33
C LEU A 68 9.67 3.77 1.26
N ILE A 69 10.67 4.11 0.46
CA ILE A 69 10.50 5.11 -0.60
C ILE A 69 9.45 4.63 -1.60
N LEU A 70 9.54 3.38 -2.05
CA LEU A 70 8.62 2.85 -3.06
C LEU A 70 7.19 2.81 -2.52
N ALA A 71 6.97 2.28 -1.31
CA ALA A 71 5.65 2.31 -0.68
C ALA A 71 5.11 3.76 -0.57
N GLY A 72 5.99 4.72 -0.30
CA GLY A 72 5.61 6.11 -0.05
C GLY A 72 5.18 6.81 -1.33
N TYR A 73 5.94 6.56 -2.40
CA TYR A 73 5.60 6.94 -3.76
C TYR A 73 4.25 6.35 -4.19
N GLU A 74 4.02 5.06 -3.94
CA GLU A 74 2.75 4.43 -4.29
C GLU A 74 1.56 5.06 -3.57
N TYR A 75 1.68 5.31 -2.26
CA TYR A 75 0.62 5.98 -1.49
C TYR A 75 0.43 7.46 -1.87
N ASP A 76 1.53 8.16 -2.20
CA ASP A 76 1.49 9.53 -2.71
C ASP A 76 0.74 9.60 -4.04
N ASN A 77 1.03 8.67 -4.95
CA ASN A 77 0.31 8.52 -6.22
C ASN A 77 -1.19 8.26 -6.01
N VAL A 78 -1.55 7.38 -5.08
CA VAL A 78 -2.95 7.13 -4.72
C VAL A 78 -3.62 8.40 -4.18
N ALA A 79 -2.97 9.11 -3.24
CA ALA A 79 -3.51 10.34 -2.67
C ALA A 79 -3.72 11.45 -3.71
N ARG A 80 -2.72 11.66 -4.58
CA ARG A 80 -2.77 12.64 -5.67
C ARG A 80 -3.81 12.28 -6.73
N THR A 81 -3.98 11.00 -7.03
CA THR A 81 -5.00 10.54 -7.98
C THR A 81 -6.40 10.74 -7.42
N LEU A 82 -6.63 10.40 -6.14
CA LEU A 82 -7.93 10.57 -5.48
C LEU A 82 -8.33 12.04 -5.31
N THR A 83 -7.36 12.93 -5.09
CA THR A 83 -7.58 14.39 -4.96
C THR A 83 -7.59 15.12 -6.30
N GLY A 84 -7.30 14.42 -7.41
CA GLY A 84 -7.23 14.98 -8.76
C GLY A 84 -6.03 15.92 -8.99
N ARG A 85 -4.97 15.77 -8.19
CA ARG A 85 -3.72 16.54 -8.24
C ARG A 85 -2.56 15.79 -8.91
N GLY A 86 -2.75 14.52 -9.25
CA GLY A 86 -1.76 13.68 -9.92
C GLY A 86 -1.74 13.88 -11.43
N GLU A 87 -0.60 13.58 -12.05
CA GLU A 87 -0.51 13.43 -13.50
C GLU A 87 -1.28 12.19 -13.96
N ARG A 88 -1.80 12.19 -15.19
CA ARG A 88 -2.48 11.02 -15.77
C ARG A 88 -1.49 10.27 -16.68
N PRO A 89 -1.39 8.93 -16.58
CA PRO A 89 -2.18 8.03 -15.73
C PRO A 89 -1.77 7.99 -14.25
N TYR A 90 -0.53 8.32 -13.91
CA TYR A 90 0.02 8.48 -12.55
C TYR A 90 1.28 9.36 -12.61
N SER A 91 1.77 9.89 -11.48
CA SER A 91 3.03 10.66 -11.47
C SER A 91 4.26 9.74 -11.50
N PRO A 92 5.25 9.98 -12.37
CA PRO A 92 6.41 9.11 -12.49
C PRO A 92 7.27 9.15 -11.22
N PHE A 93 7.97 8.05 -10.95
CA PHE A 93 8.92 7.98 -9.85
C PHE A 93 10.13 8.86 -10.12
N THR A 94 10.41 9.81 -9.23
CA THR A 94 11.59 10.68 -9.28
C THR A 94 12.27 10.76 -7.92
N PHE A 95 13.59 10.92 -7.90
CA PHE A 95 14.36 11.05 -6.65
C PHE A 95 14.22 12.44 -6.00
N ASP A 96 13.62 13.42 -6.68
CA ASP A 96 13.49 14.79 -6.17
C ASP A 96 12.59 14.88 -4.93
N ARG A 97 11.62 13.96 -4.82
CA ARG A 97 10.63 13.90 -3.72
C ARG A 97 10.91 12.79 -2.70
N PHE A 98 12.16 12.34 -2.63
CA PHE A 98 12.57 11.22 -1.77
C PHE A 98 12.16 11.38 -0.30
N GLY A 99 12.35 12.58 0.26
CA GLY A 99 11.98 12.88 1.64
C GLY A 99 10.47 12.79 1.89
N GLU A 100 9.65 13.23 0.93
CA GLU A 100 8.19 13.17 1.01
C GLU A 100 7.70 11.72 0.98
N TYR A 101 8.27 10.90 0.10
CA TYR A 101 7.95 9.47 0.04
C TYR A 101 8.32 8.75 1.34
N ILE A 102 9.51 9.00 1.88
CA ILE A 102 9.91 8.41 3.16
C ILE A 102 8.96 8.83 4.28
N MET A 103 8.59 10.12 4.37
CA MET A 103 7.69 10.58 5.43
C MET A 103 6.31 9.95 5.34
N ARG A 104 5.72 9.85 4.14
CA ARG A 104 4.42 9.20 3.95
C ARG A 104 4.46 7.72 4.35
N SER A 105 5.51 7.00 3.93
CA SER A 105 5.71 5.61 4.33
C SER A 105 6.04 5.43 5.80
N LEU A 106 6.71 6.40 6.42
CA LEU A 106 7.05 6.33 7.84
C LEU A 106 5.78 6.24 8.68
N TRP A 107 4.73 6.98 8.34
CA TRP A 107 3.43 6.87 9.03
C TRP A 107 2.83 5.47 8.91
N VAL A 108 2.81 4.90 7.70
CA VAL A 108 2.30 3.55 7.45
C VAL A 108 3.16 2.48 8.15
N PHE A 109 4.48 2.64 8.12
CA PHE A 109 5.42 1.77 8.79
C PHE A 109 5.24 1.79 10.31
N LEU A 110 5.11 2.98 10.91
CA LEU A 110 4.85 3.13 12.35
C LEU A 110 3.49 2.53 12.75
N TYR A 111 2.45 2.73 11.94
CA TYR A 111 1.16 2.06 12.15
C TYR A 111 1.29 0.53 12.10
N GLY A 112 2.03 0.00 11.11
CA GLY A 112 2.36 -1.42 11.01
C GLY A 112 3.14 -1.94 12.22
N LEU A 113 4.09 -1.15 12.74
CA LEU A 113 4.85 -1.47 13.96
C LEU A 113 3.93 -1.54 15.17
N CYS A 114 3.06 -0.55 15.38
CA CYS A 114 2.06 -0.57 16.45
C CYS A 114 1.15 -1.80 16.36
N CYS A 115 0.72 -2.18 15.16
CA CYS A 115 -0.07 -3.40 14.97
C CYS A 115 0.76 -4.65 15.24
N SER A 116 2.04 -4.69 14.85
CA SER A 116 2.93 -5.83 15.09
C SER A 116 3.10 -6.15 16.59
N ILE A 117 3.06 -5.14 17.47
CA ILE A 117 3.11 -5.33 18.93
C ILE A 117 1.95 -6.20 19.43
N VAL A 118 0.78 -6.14 18.78
CA VAL A 118 -0.39 -6.96 19.11
C VAL A 118 -0.33 -8.33 18.41
N ILE A 119 0.15 -8.36 17.16
CA ILE A 119 0.19 -9.57 16.34
C ILE A 119 1.23 -10.58 16.85
N ILE A 120 2.42 -10.10 17.25
CA ILE A 120 3.54 -10.97 17.66
C ILE A 120 3.20 -11.83 18.89
N PRO A 121 2.62 -11.30 20.00
CA PRO A 121 2.22 -12.13 21.14
C PRO A 121 1.21 -13.21 20.77
N ILE A 122 0.22 -12.88 19.92
CA ILE A 122 -0.78 -13.86 19.47
C ILE A 122 -0.10 -14.97 18.66
N PHE A 123 0.82 -14.60 17.77
CA PHE A 123 1.63 -15.55 17.01
C PHE A 123 2.46 -16.47 17.91
N ILE A 124 3.13 -15.92 18.93
CA ILE A 124 3.91 -16.69 19.91
C ILE A 124 3.01 -17.68 20.66
N VAL A 125 1.82 -17.25 21.11
CA VAL A 125 0.86 -18.13 21.80
C VAL A 125 0.41 -19.27 20.88
N CYS A 126 0.07 -19.00 19.63
CA CYS A 126 -0.28 -20.04 18.65
C CYS A 126 0.86 -21.05 18.46
N MET A 127 2.10 -20.58 18.35
CA MET A 127 3.29 -21.44 18.20
C MET A 127 3.55 -22.30 19.45
N ILE A 128 3.36 -21.75 20.65
CA ILE A 128 3.47 -22.50 21.91
C ILE A 128 2.41 -23.59 21.98
N ILE A 129 1.15 -23.30 21.65
CA ILE A 129 0.07 -24.29 21.63
C ILE A 129 0.41 -25.43 20.67
N MET A 130 0.87 -25.12 19.46
CA MET A 130 1.31 -26.12 18.49
C MET A 130 2.47 -26.97 19.03
N GLY A 131 3.48 -26.34 19.64
CA GLY A 131 4.64 -27.03 20.21
C GLY A 131 4.29 -27.95 21.37
N VAL A 132 3.42 -27.51 22.29
CA VAL A 132 2.97 -28.30 23.44
C VAL A 132 2.13 -29.49 22.99
N LEU A 133 1.17 -29.30 22.10
CA LEU A 133 0.33 -30.42 21.62
C LEU A 133 1.16 -31.46 20.84
N SER A 134 2.20 -31.01 20.14
CA SER A 134 3.14 -31.90 19.45
C SER A 134 4.07 -32.67 20.39
N SER A 135 4.33 -32.17 21.61
CA SER A 135 5.29 -32.78 22.55
C SER A 135 4.66 -33.80 23.51
N LEU A 136 3.33 -33.93 23.54
CA LEU A 136 2.61 -34.87 24.42
C LEU A 136 2.77 -36.35 24.04
N GLY A 137 3.54 -36.69 23.00
CA GLY A 137 3.96 -38.05 22.67
C GLY A 137 2.89 -38.95 22.03
N ASP A 138 1.63 -38.49 21.97
CA ASP A 138 0.57 -39.13 21.20
C ASP A 138 0.52 -38.53 19.79
N GLY A 139 0.83 -39.35 18.78
CA GLY A 139 0.82 -38.94 17.38
C GLY A 139 -0.55 -38.42 16.92
N ALA A 140 -1.66 -38.91 17.48
CA ALA A 140 -2.99 -38.44 17.13
C ALA A 140 -3.26 -37.04 17.71
N LEU A 141 -2.88 -36.79 18.97
CA LEU A 141 -2.99 -35.46 19.59
C LEU A 141 -2.06 -34.43 18.94
N GLY A 142 -0.87 -34.86 18.50
CA GLY A 142 0.05 -34.00 17.75
C GLY A 142 -0.54 -33.53 16.42
N VAL A 143 -1.18 -34.43 15.66
CA VAL A 143 -1.84 -34.08 14.39
C VAL A 143 -3.04 -33.17 14.63
N ILE A 144 -3.91 -33.48 15.60
CA ILE A 144 -5.08 -32.64 15.92
C ILE A 144 -4.63 -31.26 16.39
N GLY A 145 -3.63 -31.18 17.26
CA GLY A 145 -3.07 -29.92 17.73
C GLY A 145 -2.38 -29.11 16.64
N GLY A 146 -1.69 -29.78 15.72
CA GLY A 146 -1.10 -29.15 14.54
C GLY A 146 -2.16 -28.52 13.63
N ILE A 147 -3.25 -29.25 13.34
CA ILE A 147 -4.36 -28.74 12.52
C ILE A 147 -5.05 -27.57 13.23
N LEU A 148 -5.38 -27.72 14.51
CA LEU A 148 -6.06 -26.67 15.28
C LEU A 148 -5.20 -25.40 15.38
N GLY A 149 -3.92 -25.55 15.70
CA GLY A 149 -2.99 -24.43 15.77
C GLY A 149 -2.80 -23.75 14.41
N PHE A 150 -2.73 -24.53 13.32
CA PHE A 150 -2.68 -23.99 11.96
C PHE A 150 -3.94 -23.20 11.61
N VAL A 151 -5.13 -23.75 11.91
CA VAL A 151 -6.42 -23.06 11.65
C VAL A 151 -6.52 -21.77 12.47
N LEU A 152 -6.15 -21.79 13.75
CA LEU A 152 -6.13 -20.59 14.61
C LEU A 152 -5.15 -19.55 14.10
N TYR A 153 -3.96 -19.97 13.68
CA TYR A 153 -2.94 -19.10 13.12
C TYR A 153 -3.42 -18.43 11.82
N VAL A 154 -3.89 -19.23 10.86
CA VAL A 154 -4.41 -18.72 9.58
C VAL A 154 -5.62 -17.82 9.80
N GLY A 155 -6.57 -18.22 10.66
CA GLY A 155 -7.75 -17.43 10.98
C GLY A 155 -7.38 -16.06 11.58
N THR A 156 -6.39 -16.02 12.48
CA THR A 156 -5.91 -14.77 13.09
C THR A 156 -5.21 -13.88 12.07
N ILE A 157 -4.32 -14.44 11.23
CA ILE A 157 -3.65 -13.68 10.16
C ILE A 157 -4.65 -13.08 9.19
N LEU A 158 -5.65 -13.87 8.77
CA LEU A 158 -6.68 -13.39 7.87
C LEU A 158 -7.42 -12.22 8.52
N LEU A 159 -7.96 -12.41 9.73
CA LEU A 159 -8.71 -11.38 10.45
C LEU A 159 -7.91 -10.07 10.58
N LEU A 160 -6.62 -10.18 10.92
CA LEU A 160 -5.74 -9.02 11.03
C LEU A 160 -5.49 -8.37 9.67
N ASN A 161 -5.27 -9.13 8.60
CA ASN A 161 -5.12 -8.56 7.25
C ASN A 161 -6.36 -7.78 6.81
N PHE A 162 -7.58 -8.28 7.09
CA PHE A 162 -8.83 -7.57 6.79
C PHE A 162 -8.93 -6.23 7.51
N ALA A 163 -8.49 -6.18 8.77
CA ALA A 163 -8.47 -4.93 9.54
C ALA A 163 -7.34 -3.99 9.10
N MET A 164 -6.21 -4.56 8.68
CA MET A 164 -5.01 -3.80 8.34
C MET A 164 -5.15 -3.01 7.05
N ILE A 165 -5.79 -3.58 6.01
CA ILE A 165 -5.97 -2.91 4.71
C ILE A 165 -6.62 -1.52 4.86
N PRO A 166 -7.82 -1.36 5.47
CA PRO A 166 -8.45 -0.05 5.61
C PRO A 166 -7.68 0.89 6.53
N GLY A 167 -7.09 0.38 7.61
CA GLY A 167 -6.29 1.20 8.52
C GLY A 167 -5.03 1.75 7.86
N THR A 168 -4.29 0.91 7.14
CA THR A 168 -3.11 1.30 6.36
C THR A 168 -3.46 2.33 5.30
N LEU A 169 -4.53 2.09 4.55
CA LEU A 169 -5.02 3.03 3.54
C LEU A 169 -5.36 4.39 4.15
N ARG A 170 -6.03 4.40 5.31
CA ARG A 170 -6.37 5.66 5.98
C ARG A 170 -5.13 6.40 6.47
N VAL A 171 -4.20 5.74 7.14
CA VAL A 171 -2.93 6.34 7.59
C VAL A 171 -2.13 6.88 6.41
N ALA A 172 -2.05 6.12 5.31
CA ALA A 172 -1.35 6.51 4.10
C ALA A 172 -1.92 7.77 3.45
N LEU A 173 -3.23 7.98 3.56
CA LEU A 173 -3.94 9.13 2.98
C LEU A 173 -4.01 10.32 3.94
N THR A 174 -4.06 10.12 5.25
CA THR A 174 -4.15 11.21 6.24
C THR A 174 -2.81 11.65 6.80
N ASN A 175 -1.75 10.83 6.67
CA ASN A 175 -0.47 11.01 7.37
C ASN A 175 -0.61 11.09 8.90
N ASP A 176 -1.58 10.36 9.45
CA ASP A 176 -1.85 10.32 10.90
C ASP A 176 -2.13 8.87 11.35
N ILE A 177 -1.26 8.35 12.22
CA ILE A 177 -1.36 6.98 12.76
C ILE A 177 -2.64 6.79 13.57
N ALA A 178 -3.10 7.82 14.29
CA ALA A 178 -4.29 7.70 15.14
C ALA A 178 -5.54 7.37 14.32
N GLN A 179 -5.62 7.90 13.08
CA GLN A 179 -6.70 7.62 12.15
C GLN A 179 -6.72 6.14 11.70
N GLY A 180 -5.55 5.47 11.72
CA GLY A 180 -5.43 4.04 11.45
C GLY A 180 -6.12 3.16 12.48
N PHE A 181 -6.37 3.66 13.70
CA PHE A 181 -7.03 2.94 14.79
C PHE A 181 -8.51 3.32 14.98
N ASP A 182 -9.13 4.01 14.00
CA ASP A 182 -10.57 4.24 14.01
C ASP A 182 -11.31 2.94 13.69
N PHE A 183 -11.59 2.16 14.74
CA PHE A 183 -12.31 0.89 14.65
C PHE A 183 -13.72 1.05 14.07
N GLY A 184 -14.35 2.23 14.23
CA GLY A 184 -15.65 2.52 13.65
C GLY A 184 -15.58 2.53 12.13
N TYR A 185 -14.54 3.15 11.57
CA TYR A 185 -14.27 3.11 10.13
C TYR A 185 -13.81 1.74 9.65
N ILE A 186 -12.89 1.08 10.35
CA ILE A 186 -12.40 -0.25 9.94
C ILE A 186 -13.57 -1.24 9.85
N THR A 187 -14.42 -1.27 10.89
CA THR A 187 -15.56 -2.19 10.93
C THR A 187 -16.57 -1.86 9.83
N ASP A 188 -16.85 -0.58 9.59
CA ASP A 188 -17.74 -0.15 8.50
C ASP A 188 -17.20 -0.52 7.12
N PHE A 189 -15.90 -0.29 6.89
CA PHE A 189 -15.21 -0.62 5.66
C PHE A 189 -15.22 -2.13 5.41
N VAL A 190 -14.80 -2.94 6.39
CA VAL A 190 -14.79 -4.40 6.28
C VAL A 190 -16.21 -4.92 6.03
N ARG A 191 -17.22 -4.43 6.77
CA ARG A 191 -18.61 -4.86 6.57
C ARG A 191 -19.13 -4.60 5.17
N LYS A 192 -18.75 -3.48 4.55
CA LYS A 192 -19.17 -3.10 3.19
C LYS A 192 -18.33 -3.72 2.08
N MET A 193 -17.10 -4.13 2.36
CA MET A 193 -16.09 -4.47 1.36
C MET A 193 -15.44 -5.86 1.53
N TRP A 194 -15.94 -6.71 2.42
CA TRP A 194 -15.28 -7.99 2.75
C TRP A 194 -15.11 -8.91 1.53
N ILE A 195 -16.09 -8.95 0.62
CA ILE A 195 -16.02 -9.77 -0.61
C ILE A 195 -14.92 -9.21 -1.51
N GLU A 196 -14.92 -7.90 -1.74
CA GLU A 196 -13.96 -7.22 -2.60
C GLU A 196 -12.54 -7.34 -2.03
N GLN A 197 -12.38 -7.26 -0.71
CA GLN A 197 -11.09 -7.50 -0.06
C GLN A 197 -10.60 -8.93 -0.29
N ILE A 198 -11.44 -9.95 -0.11
CA ILE A 198 -11.07 -11.34 -0.41
C ILE A 198 -10.63 -11.46 -1.87
N LEU A 199 -11.44 -10.95 -2.81
CA LEU A 199 -11.16 -11.06 -4.23
C LEU A 199 -9.88 -10.32 -4.63
N VAL A 200 -9.62 -9.14 -4.06
CA VAL A 200 -8.38 -8.37 -4.27
C VAL A 200 -7.18 -9.14 -3.75
N VAL A 201 -7.23 -9.63 -2.51
CA VAL A 201 -6.11 -10.39 -1.91
C VAL A 201 -5.85 -11.67 -2.68
N LEU A 202 -6.90 -12.39 -3.07
CA LEU A 202 -6.79 -13.63 -3.84
C LEU A 202 -6.19 -13.37 -5.21
N PHE A 203 -6.74 -12.40 -5.95
CA PHE A 203 -6.23 -11.99 -7.25
C PHE A 203 -4.76 -11.59 -7.15
N LEU A 204 -4.42 -10.68 -6.24
CA LEU A 204 -3.06 -10.17 -6.06
C LEU A 204 -2.09 -11.27 -5.64
N THR A 205 -2.51 -12.23 -4.82
CA THR A 205 -1.66 -13.36 -4.42
C THR A 205 -1.33 -14.23 -5.63
N PHE A 206 -2.33 -14.66 -6.40
CA PHE A 206 -2.10 -15.50 -7.57
C PHE A 206 -1.36 -14.76 -8.69
N SER A 207 -1.75 -13.53 -9.00
CA SER A 207 -1.11 -12.73 -10.05
C SER A 207 0.32 -12.38 -9.68
N SER A 208 0.60 -12.00 -8.43
CA SER A 208 1.96 -11.73 -7.97
C SER A 208 2.83 -12.98 -8.06
N ILE A 209 2.34 -14.16 -7.69
CA ILE A 209 3.10 -15.41 -7.87
C ILE A 209 3.50 -15.59 -9.33
N ILE A 210 2.57 -15.39 -10.26
CA ILE A 210 2.85 -15.53 -11.70
C ILE A 210 3.88 -14.47 -12.16
N VAL A 211 3.67 -13.21 -11.80
CA VAL A 211 4.55 -12.08 -12.19
C VAL A 211 5.96 -12.25 -11.65
N LEU A 212 6.12 -12.64 -10.37
CA LEU A 212 7.43 -12.90 -9.78
C LEU A 212 8.11 -14.13 -10.43
N ASN A 213 7.37 -15.19 -10.75
CA ASN A 213 7.95 -16.34 -11.45
C ASN A 213 8.40 -15.99 -12.87
N ILE A 214 7.65 -15.15 -13.60
CA ILE A 214 8.10 -14.61 -14.90
C ILE A 214 9.37 -13.79 -14.72
N GLY A 215 9.43 -12.92 -13.69
CA GLY A 215 10.62 -12.16 -13.34
C GLY A 215 11.82 -13.06 -13.03
N LEU A 216 11.61 -14.19 -12.36
CA LEU A 216 12.64 -15.17 -12.06
C LEU A 216 13.20 -15.83 -13.33
N LEU A 217 12.34 -16.15 -14.29
CA LEU A 217 12.74 -16.72 -15.59
C LEU A 217 13.59 -15.74 -16.42
N ILE A 218 13.44 -14.43 -16.21
CA ILE A 218 14.25 -13.38 -16.84
C ILE A 218 15.53 -13.15 -16.00
N CYS A 219 16.38 -14.18 -15.98
CA CYS A 219 17.75 -14.14 -15.43
C CYS A 219 17.88 -13.78 -13.95
N CYS A 220 16.89 -14.09 -13.10
CA CYS A 220 16.81 -13.76 -11.65
C CYS A 220 16.80 -12.26 -11.31
N ILE A 221 17.44 -11.40 -12.10
CA ILE A 221 17.44 -9.94 -11.95
C ILE A 221 16.04 -9.39 -12.24
N GLY A 222 15.28 -10.04 -13.12
CA GLY A 222 13.89 -9.66 -13.44
C GLY A 222 12.90 -9.74 -12.27
N VAL A 223 13.26 -10.37 -11.15
CA VAL A 223 12.44 -10.38 -9.93
C VAL A 223 12.25 -8.98 -9.36
N ILE A 224 13.28 -8.13 -9.41
CA ILE A 224 13.22 -6.78 -8.84
C ILE A 224 12.16 -5.92 -9.55
N PRO A 225 12.20 -5.73 -10.89
CA PRO A 225 11.13 -4.99 -11.58
C PRO A 225 9.77 -5.68 -11.46
N ALA A 226 9.71 -7.01 -11.41
CA ALA A 226 8.46 -7.75 -11.17
C ALA A 226 7.83 -7.40 -9.79
N MET A 227 8.65 -7.24 -8.74
CA MET A 227 8.20 -6.79 -7.43
C MET A 227 7.62 -5.38 -7.46
N VAL A 228 8.28 -4.45 -8.18
CA VAL A 228 7.79 -3.07 -8.35
C VAL A 228 6.41 -3.07 -9.00
N ILE A 229 6.23 -3.83 -10.08
CA ILE A 229 4.95 -3.96 -10.79
C ILE A 229 3.87 -4.54 -9.87
N ALA A 230 4.21 -5.55 -9.05
CA ALA A 230 3.28 -6.14 -8.09
C ALA A 230 2.86 -5.14 -7.00
N TRP A 231 3.78 -4.31 -6.50
CA TRP A 231 3.47 -3.27 -5.51
C TRP A 231 2.64 -2.14 -6.11
N PHE A 232 2.91 -1.73 -7.35
CA PHE A 232 2.07 -0.77 -8.06
C PHE A 232 0.65 -1.33 -8.25
N ALA A 233 0.50 -2.60 -8.65
CA ALA A 233 -0.81 -3.22 -8.75
C ALA A 233 -1.54 -3.24 -7.40
N MET A 234 -0.83 -3.50 -6.30
CA MET A 234 -1.39 -3.43 -4.94
C MET A 234 -1.91 -2.03 -4.61
N SER A 235 -1.15 -0.97 -4.89
CA SER A 235 -1.54 0.42 -4.62
C SER A 235 -2.77 0.84 -5.44
N GLN A 236 -2.82 0.45 -6.72
CA GLN A 236 -3.94 0.69 -7.60
C GLN A 236 -5.21 -0.04 -7.14
N LEU A 237 -5.09 -1.29 -6.68
CA LEU A 237 -6.24 -2.03 -6.14
C LEU A 237 -6.73 -1.42 -4.81
N MET A 238 -5.82 -0.96 -3.94
CA MET A 238 -6.18 -0.23 -2.73
C MET A 238 -6.96 1.06 -3.03
N MET A 239 -6.51 1.82 -4.03
CA MET A 239 -7.22 3.01 -4.52
C MET A 239 -8.64 2.66 -5.00
N GLN A 240 -8.77 1.64 -5.86
CA GLN A 240 -10.07 1.22 -6.39
C GLN A 240 -11.00 0.72 -5.27
N LEU A 241 -10.46 0.00 -4.29
CA LEU A 241 -11.21 -0.47 -3.13
C LEU A 241 -11.79 0.71 -2.34
N TYR A 242 -11.03 1.80 -2.16
CA TYR A 242 -11.53 3.02 -1.54
C TYR A 242 -12.63 3.70 -2.36
N GLN A 243 -12.45 3.79 -3.68
CA GLN A 243 -13.46 4.39 -4.58
C GLN A 243 -14.79 3.63 -4.55
N VAL A 244 -14.75 2.30 -4.51
CA VAL A 244 -15.94 1.45 -4.37
C VAL A 244 -16.54 1.55 -2.96
N TYR A 245 -15.71 1.67 -1.92
CA TYR A 245 -16.22 1.92 -0.57
C TYR A 245 -17.01 3.23 -0.48
N VAL A 246 -16.48 4.32 -1.06
CA VAL A 246 -17.15 5.62 -1.09
C VAL A 246 -18.44 5.56 -1.92
N SER A 247 -18.46 4.86 -3.07
CA SER A 247 -19.68 4.72 -3.88
C SER A 247 -20.79 3.95 -3.15
N ARG A 248 -20.44 3.06 -2.20
CA ARG A 248 -21.37 2.35 -1.32
C ARG A 248 -21.84 3.15 -0.09
N GLY A 249 -21.64 4.47 -0.08
CA GLY A 249 -21.97 5.33 1.06
C GLY A 249 -21.00 5.18 2.23
N GLY A 250 -19.75 4.83 1.94
CA GLY A 250 -18.65 4.87 2.90
C GLY A 250 -18.30 6.29 3.32
N LYS A 251 -17.62 6.43 4.46
CA LYS A 251 -17.16 7.72 4.97
C LYS A 251 -15.99 8.25 4.15
N THR A 252 -16.07 9.49 3.71
CA THR A 252 -14.92 10.22 3.16
C THR A 252 -14.16 10.92 4.29
N PHE A 253 -12.87 11.13 4.11
CA PHE A 253 -12.02 11.90 5.02
C PHE A 253 -11.07 12.78 4.22
N ASP A 254 -10.49 13.78 4.91
CA ASP A 254 -9.56 14.71 4.29
C ASP A 254 -8.26 14.00 3.94
N ILE A 255 -7.93 14.01 2.64
CA ILE A 255 -6.73 13.39 2.10
C ILE A 255 -5.62 14.44 2.09
N THR A 256 -4.50 14.12 2.72
CA THR A 256 -3.26 14.89 2.67
C THR A 256 -2.53 14.55 1.37
N PRO A 257 -2.35 15.51 0.45
CA PRO A 257 -1.69 15.29 -0.84
C PRO A 257 -0.16 15.27 -0.73
#